data_AF-A0A2W0FQ03-F1
#
_entry.id   AF-A0A2W0FQ03-F1
#
_cell.length_a   1.000
_cell.length_b   1.000
_cell.length_c   1.000
_cell.angle_alpha   90.00
_cell.angle_beta   90.00
_cell.angle_gamma   90.00
#
_symmetry.space_group_name_H-M   'P 1'
#
loop_
_entity.id
_entity.type
_entity.pdbx_description
1 polymer ?
#
loop_
_entity_poly.entity_id
_entity_poly.type
_entity_poly.pdbx_seq_one_letter_code
_entity_poly.pdbx_strand_id
1 'polypeptide(L)'
;MITKIKIQGYRIYGDFTLLPNRDLNILVGGNDAGKSTLMEAIGLALNGRIGGRSAQEELNPYWFNKQLVDQFLEDCAWDEKPALPEILIELFLENRPELQFLCGAINSDRKTNACPGISFKVIPNPEYDEELTQWRTKPSALIPVEYYKIEWRTFGDEVLTRRPRQLAVATIDSRTVRSTSGIDYHLRQILSDHLEPVEKAKISQHYREIKESMTSNSLGDVNKRLKDIRAPLDNQVMALAMDQSAQSSWEGSVTPHVDHVPFALAGQGQQASIKISLAMQRLTEHTSIVMIEEPENHLSHTSLTTLLSRIEEAAGERQLFISTHSAYVLNRLGLSSLLLLHRGKASHIEALDPDTVGYFQKLPGFDTLRMVLAHKLVLVEGPSDEILFERFFRDLYGKHPMEMGIDVMSMHGLTLRRCLELCTAIDRPVAVLRDNDGEDPETLKETVNELLETGKRELFIGAKEAGRTLEPQLRACNSEESLRKILGVTDRASLEKWMSREKTEVALLIAKSKEAITPPPYMAAAAAFIHG
;
A
#
# COMPACT_ATOMS: atom_id res chain seq x y z
N MET A 1 -6.04 17.71 9.77
CA MET A 1 -5.79 16.60 8.81
C MET A 1 -4.85 17.02 7.71
N ILE A 2 -4.22 16.08 7.03
CA ILE A 2 -3.54 16.33 5.75
C ILE A 2 -4.62 16.54 4.69
N THR A 3 -4.55 17.65 3.96
CA THR A 3 -5.48 17.98 2.87
C THR A 3 -4.85 17.77 1.50
N LYS A 4 -3.51 17.83 1.43
CA LYS A 4 -2.75 17.60 0.20
C LYS A 4 -1.34 17.12 0.53
N ILE A 5 -0.85 16.19 -0.27
CA ILE A 5 0.50 15.62 -0.20
C ILE A 5 1.16 15.90 -1.54
N LYS A 6 2.35 16.50 -1.52
CA LYS A 6 3.17 16.69 -2.73
C LYS A 6 4.55 16.10 -2.51
N ILE A 7 4.99 15.28 -3.45
CA ILE A 7 6.28 14.58 -3.41
C ILE A 7 6.98 14.78 -4.74
N GLN A 8 8.21 15.26 -4.71
CA GLN A 8 9.05 15.43 -5.89
C GLN A 8 10.44 14.84 -5.64
N GLY A 9 10.96 14.16 -6.65
CA GLY A 9 12.31 13.59 -6.63
C GLY A 9 12.55 12.46 -5.62
N TYR A 10 11.51 11.86 -5.01
CA TYR A 10 11.67 10.84 -3.97
C TYR A 10 11.31 9.42 -4.45
N ARG A 11 12.31 8.53 -4.54
CA ARG A 11 12.19 7.13 -4.94
C ARG A 11 11.34 6.96 -6.21
N ILE A 12 10.15 6.36 -6.15
CA ILE A 12 9.29 6.18 -7.33
C ILE A 12 8.59 7.47 -7.77
N TYR A 13 8.49 8.48 -6.90
CA TYR A 13 7.75 9.71 -7.14
C TYR A 13 8.66 10.80 -7.72
N GLY A 14 8.59 10.99 -9.05
CA GLY A 14 9.25 12.11 -9.74
C GLY A 14 8.55 13.45 -9.49
N ASP A 15 7.25 13.53 -9.80
CA ASP A 15 6.35 14.63 -9.43
C ASP A 15 4.97 14.03 -9.13
N PHE A 16 4.55 14.07 -7.88
CA PHE A 16 3.36 13.40 -7.37
C PHE A 16 2.55 14.35 -6.49
N THR A 17 1.24 14.37 -6.71
CA THR A 17 0.29 15.09 -5.85
C THR A 17 -0.89 14.18 -5.54
N LEU A 18 -1.26 14.13 -4.26
CA LEU A 18 -2.41 13.38 -3.77
C LEU A 18 -3.26 14.28 -2.87
N LEU A 19 -4.58 14.19 -3.04
CA LEU A 19 -5.58 14.87 -2.21
C LEU A 19 -6.30 13.83 -1.34
N PRO A 20 -5.75 13.45 -0.18
CA PRO A 20 -6.35 12.39 0.61
C PRO A 20 -7.75 12.75 1.12
N ASN A 21 -8.59 11.74 1.30
CA ASN A 21 -9.85 11.84 2.00
C ASN A 21 -9.61 12.29 3.45
N ARG A 22 -10.58 13.01 4.02
CA ARG A 22 -10.50 13.55 5.38
C ARG A 22 -10.35 12.47 6.44
N ASP A 23 -11.09 11.36 6.27
CA ASP A 23 -11.25 10.34 7.30
C ASP A 23 -10.47 9.07 6.96
N LEU A 24 -10.86 8.31 5.93
CA LEU A 24 -10.23 7.04 5.58
C LEU A 24 -9.61 7.05 4.17
N ASN A 25 -8.39 6.54 4.06
CA ASN A 25 -7.61 6.44 2.84
C ASN A 25 -7.05 5.02 2.70
N ILE A 26 -7.64 4.22 1.82
CA ILE A 26 -7.18 2.85 1.55
C ILE A 26 -6.26 2.89 0.33
N LEU A 27 -4.97 2.69 0.53
CA LEU A 27 -3.95 2.64 -0.51
C LEU A 27 -3.91 1.25 -1.12
N VAL A 28 -4.28 1.15 -2.39
CA VAL A 28 -4.27 -0.10 -3.16
C VAL A 28 -3.45 0.08 -4.43
N GLY A 29 -2.73 -0.96 -4.83
CA GLY A 29 -1.91 -0.96 -6.03
C GLY A 29 -1.11 -2.25 -6.11
N GLY A 30 -0.61 -2.59 -7.29
CA GLY A 30 0.27 -3.74 -7.48
C GLY A 30 1.57 -3.64 -6.66
N ASN A 31 2.43 -4.65 -6.83
CA ASN A 31 3.79 -4.58 -6.29
C ASN A 31 4.52 -3.39 -6.91
N ASP A 32 5.37 -2.73 -6.13
CA ASP A 32 6.13 -1.54 -6.53
C ASP A 32 5.27 -0.34 -6.98
N ALA A 33 3.97 -0.31 -6.63
CA ALA A 33 3.10 0.82 -6.95
C ALA A 33 3.44 2.11 -6.18
N GLY A 34 4.25 2.02 -5.11
CA GLY A 34 4.66 3.16 -4.29
C GLY A 34 3.91 3.31 -2.95
N LYS A 35 3.05 2.37 -2.55
CA LYS A 35 2.27 2.42 -1.28
C LYS A 35 3.14 2.67 -0.05
N SER A 36 4.14 1.81 0.16
CA SER A 36 5.09 1.92 1.27
C SER A 36 5.91 3.20 1.20
N THR A 37 6.31 3.61 -0.02
CA THR A 37 7.06 4.85 -0.23
C THR A 37 6.24 6.09 0.12
N LEU A 38 4.93 6.09 -0.16
CA LEU A 38 4.03 7.19 0.19
C LEU A 38 3.90 7.30 1.72
N MET A 39 3.63 6.20 2.40
CA MET A 39 3.52 6.18 3.87
C MET A 39 4.84 6.60 4.54
N GLU A 40 5.97 6.15 4.01
CA GLU A 40 7.29 6.56 4.48
C GLU A 40 7.56 8.05 4.24
N ALA A 41 7.21 8.59 3.06
CA ALA A 41 7.35 10.02 2.76
C ALA A 41 6.51 10.90 3.71
N ILE A 42 5.25 10.49 3.99
CA ILE A 42 4.41 11.15 5.00
C ILE A 42 5.08 11.09 6.37
N GLY A 43 5.59 9.92 6.76
CA GLY A 43 6.32 9.72 8.01
C GLY A 43 7.58 10.58 8.13
N LEU A 44 8.36 10.70 7.06
CA LEU A 44 9.56 11.53 6.94
C LEU A 44 9.22 13.01 7.15
N ALA A 45 8.21 13.53 6.45
CA ALA A 45 7.82 14.93 6.57
C ALA A 45 7.21 15.26 7.94
N LEU A 46 6.53 14.32 8.60
CA LEU A 46 5.94 14.55 9.93
C LEU A 46 6.92 14.36 11.09
N ASN A 47 7.91 13.46 10.95
CA ASN A 47 8.82 13.11 12.05
C ASN A 47 10.26 13.60 11.86
N GLY A 48 10.68 13.96 10.65
CA GLY A 48 12.08 14.24 10.30
C GLY A 48 12.99 13.01 10.45
N ARG A 49 12.42 11.80 10.46
CA ARG A 49 13.08 10.55 10.83
C ARG A 49 12.60 9.38 9.97
N ILE A 50 13.48 8.39 9.81
CA ILE A 50 13.22 7.12 9.12
C ILE A 50 13.83 5.98 9.94
N GLY A 51 13.08 4.89 10.16
CA GLY A 51 13.57 3.75 10.95
C GLY A 51 14.03 4.10 12.38
N GLY A 52 13.55 5.24 12.92
CA GLY A 52 13.92 5.75 14.24
C GLY A 52 15.21 6.57 14.34
N ARG A 53 15.92 6.73 13.23
CA ARG A 53 17.12 7.59 13.13
C ARG A 53 16.80 8.90 12.43
N SER A 54 17.66 9.90 12.62
CA SER A 54 17.50 11.19 11.94
C SER A 54 17.57 10.97 10.43
N ALA A 55 16.72 11.66 9.66
CA ALA A 55 16.78 11.58 8.21
C ALA A 55 18.16 12.00 7.67
N GLN A 56 18.87 12.89 8.37
CA GLN A 56 20.22 13.33 7.97
C GLN A 56 21.26 12.23 8.13
N GLU A 57 21.11 11.35 9.11
CA GLU A 57 22.03 10.22 9.38
C GLU A 57 21.81 9.06 8.39
N GLU A 58 20.58 8.90 7.91
CA GLU A 58 20.16 7.83 7.01
C GLU A 58 20.05 8.29 5.54
N LEU A 59 20.44 9.54 5.25
CA LEU A 59 20.36 10.09 3.90
C LEU A 59 21.15 9.20 2.95
N ASN A 60 20.49 8.77 1.87
CA ASN A 60 21.03 7.75 0.98
C ASN A 60 20.82 8.19 -0.48
N PRO A 61 21.81 7.99 -1.39
CA PRO A 61 21.66 8.33 -2.81
C PRO A 61 20.44 7.70 -3.48
N TYR A 62 20.01 6.51 -3.04
CA TYR A 62 18.84 5.81 -3.58
C TYR A 62 17.49 6.40 -3.13
N TRP A 63 17.49 7.46 -2.32
CA TRP A 63 16.27 8.23 -2.04
C TRP A 63 15.88 9.10 -3.23
N PHE A 64 16.84 9.52 -4.04
CA PHE A 64 16.55 10.32 -5.23
C PHE A 64 15.84 9.47 -6.28
N ASN A 65 14.87 10.07 -6.96
CA ASN A 65 14.15 9.41 -8.03
C ASN A 65 15.12 9.05 -9.15
N LYS A 66 15.11 7.76 -9.54
CA LYS A 66 16.05 7.23 -10.52
C LYS A 66 15.93 7.92 -11.88
N GLN A 67 14.70 8.14 -12.37
CA GLN A 67 14.49 8.78 -13.67
C GLN A 67 15.01 10.22 -13.68
N LEU A 68 14.83 10.94 -12.57
CA LEU A 68 15.34 12.30 -12.39
C LEU A 68 16.87 12.32 -12.38
N VAL A 69 17.50 11.37 -11.70
CA VAL A 69 18.97 11.24 -11.66
C VAL A 69 19.51 10.84 -13.03
N ASP A 70 18.90 9.87 -13.71
CA ASP A 70 19.29 9.43 -15.05
C ASP A 70 19.21 10.60 -16.04
N GLN A 71 18.11 11.37 -16.01
CA GLN A 71 17.94 12.58 -16.83
C GLN A 71 19.03 13.62 -16.53
N PHE A 72 19.31 13.89 -15.25
CA PHE A 72 20.37 14.82 -14.86
C PHE A 72 21.74 14.41 -15.40
N LEU A 73 22.08 13.11 -15.35
CA LEU A 73 23.34 12.59 -15.86
C LEU A 73 23.44 12.69 -17.38
N GLU A 74 22.33 12.44 -18.08
CA GLU A 74 22.24 12.66 -19.53
C GLU A 74 22.46 14.14 -19.86
N ASP A 75 21.74 15.06 -19.22
CA ASP A 75 21.85 16.51 -19.45
C ASP A 75 23.29 17.02 -19.19
N CYS A 76 23.95 16.53 -18.14
CA CYS A 76 25.37 16.82 -17.90
C CYS A 76 26.28 16.32 -19.03
N ALA A 77 25.97 15.18 -19.65
CA ALA A 77 26.75 14.66 -20.77
C ALA A 77 26.57 15.49 -22.05
N TRP A 78 25.45 16.20 -22.20
CA TRP A 78 25.17 17.11 -23.30
C TRP A 78 25.71 18.54 -23.09
N ASP A 79 26.52 18.76 -22.04
CA ASP A 79 27.05 20.08 -21.62
C ASP A 79 25.95 21.09 -21.28
N GLU A 80 24.75 20.59 -20.93
CA GLU A 80 23.73 21.40 -20.30
C GLU A 80 24.13 21.63 -18.83
N LYS A 81 23.65 22.74 -18.23
CA LYS A 81 23.85 23.03 -16.80
C LYS A 81 22.55 22.74 -16.03
N PRO A 82 22.14 21.46 -15.89
CA PRO A 82 20.90 21.13 -15.21
C PRO A 82 20.99 21.51 -13.72
N ALA A 83 19.82 21.75 -13.12
CA ALA A 83 19.73 21.87 -11.67
C ALA A 83 20.10 20.52 -11.03
N LEU A 84 20.74 20.56 -9.86
CA LEU A 84 21.02 19.33 -9.12
C LEU A 84 19.70 18.65 -8.72
N PRO A 85 19.66 17.31 -8.69
CA PRO A 85 18.53 16.58 -8.14
C PRO A 85 18.23 17.01 -6.71
N GLU A 86 16.95 17.26 -6.42
CA GLU A 86 16.44 17.62 -5.11
C GLU A 86 15.27 16.71 -4.74
N ILE A 87 15.03 16.56 -3.44
CA ILE A 87 13.83 15.91 -2.91
C ILE A 87 12.98 16.97 -2.23
N LEU A 88 11.68 16.98 -2.54
CA LEU A 88 10.69 17.80 -1.86
C LEU A 88 9.52 16.94 -1.40
N ILE A 89 9.18 17.00 -0.12
CA ILE A 89 7.97 16.42 0.43
C ILE A 89 7.22 17.52 1.19
N GLU A 90 6.03 17.87 0.72
CA GLU A 90 5.17 18.86 1.35
C GLU A 90 3.87 18.23 1.82
N LEU A 91 3.50 18.53 3.06
CA LEU A 91 2.22 18.15 3.65
C LEU A 91 1.44 19.41 3.97
N PHE A 92 0.33 19.60 3.26
CA PHE A 92 -0.61 20.68 3.50
C PHE A 92 -1.63 20.19 4.53
N LEU A 93 -1.90 21.01 5.52
CA LEU A 93 -2.75 20.67 6.64
C LEU A 93 -4.01 21.55 6.65
N GLU A 94 -5.07 20.98 7.21
CA GLU A 94 -6.34 21.67 7.43
C GLU A 94 -6.15 22.91 8.30
N ASN A 95 -6.85 23.98 7.96
CA ASN A 95 -6.73 25.26 8.65
C ASN A 95 -7.44 25.23 10.02
N ARG A 96 -6.72 24.77 11.06
CA ARG A 96 -7.22 24.67 12.43
C ARG A 96 -6.50 25.64 13.38
N PRO A 97 -7.14 26.09 14.47
CA PRO A 97 -6.50 26.95 15.47
C PRO A 97 -5.22 26.35 16.04
N GLU A 98 -5.20 25.05 16.36
CA GLU A 98 -4.01 24.41 16.91
C GLU A 98 -2.84 24.26 15.92
N LEU A 99 -3.06 24.46 14.61
CA LEU A 99 -2.04 24.33 13.57
C LEU A 99 -1.56 25.68 13.03
N GLN A 100 -2.03 26.82 13.55
CA GLN A 100 -1.67 28.14 13.04
C GLN A 100 -0.18 28.45 13.10
N PHE A 101 0.55 27.87 14.06
CA PHE A 101 2.00 28.03 14.14
C PHE A 101 2.76 27.41 12.94
N LEU A 102 2.09 26.57 12.15
CA LEU A 102 2.63 26.00 10.91
C LEU A 102 2.25 26.83 9.67
N CYS A 103 1.43 27.86 9.84
CA CYS A 103 0.80 28.59 8.74
C CYS A 103 1.79 29.51 8.03
N GLY A 104 1.79 29.44 6.70
CA GLY A 104 2.49 30.42 5.89
C GLY A 104 2.36 30.12 4.40
N ALA A 105 3.08 30.89 3.61
CA ALA A 105 3.02 30.89 2.15
C ALA A 105 4.24 30.21 1.50
N ILE A 106 5.17 29.64 2.29
CA ILE A 106 6.38 29.02 1.75
C ILE A 106 6.07 27.55 1.44
N ASN A 107 5.39 27.35 0.32
CA ASN A 107 5.06 26.07 -0.26
C ASN A 107 5.16 26.14 -1.78
N SER A 108 5.16 24.99 -2.44
CA SER A 108 5.40 24.90 -3.89
C SER A 108 4.15 25.07 -4.76
N ASP A 109 3.01 25.54 -4.21
CA ASP A 109 1.81 25.78 -5.00
C ASP A 109 1.88 27.08 -5.81
N ARG A 110 1.54 26.98 -7.11
CA ARG A 110 1.60 28.11 -8.07
C ARG A 110 0.61 29.25 -7.74
N LYS A 111 -0.47 28.94 -7.01
CA LYS A 111 -1.33 29.93 -6.37
C LYS A 111 -1.06 29.85 -4.88
N THR A 112 -0.05 30.59 -4.45
CA THR A 112 0.43 30.54 -3.07
C THR A 112 -0.66 31.05 -2.13
N ASN A 113 -1.27 30.13 -1.39
CA ASN A 113 -2.23 30.45 -0.34
C ASN A 113 -1.56 30.17 1.00
N ALA A 114 -1.69 31.12 1.93
CA ALA A 114 -1.25 30.91 3.30
C ALA A 114 -2.07 29.78 3.92
N CYS A 115 -1.39 28.72 4.33
CA CYS A 115 -2.03 27.58 4.98
C CYS A 115 -1.06 26.90 5.96
N PRO A 116 -1.57 26.17 6.96
CA PRO A 116 -0.74 25.30 7.79
C PRO A 116 -0.09 24.20 6.95
N GLY A 117 1.20 23.98 7.14
CA GLY A 117 1.88 22.85 6.50
C GLY A 117 3.36 22.74 6.84
N ILE A 118 3.95 21.67 6.34
CA ILE A 118 5.36 21.33 6.55
C ILE A 118 6.01 20.99 5.22
N SER A 119 7.26 21.42 5.07
CA SER A 119 8.15 21.05 3.99
C SER A 119 9.34 20.28 4.54
N PHE A 120 9.65 19.16 3.90
CA PHE A 120 10.89 18.41 4.08
C PHE A 120 11.63 18.43 2.74
N LYS A 121 12.85 18.97 2.74
CA LYS A 121 13.67 19.11 1.54
C LYS A 121 15.02 18.45 1.72
N VAL A 122 15.51 17.78 0.68
CA VAL A 122 16.91 17.39 0.55
C VAL A 122 17.49 18.20 -0.60
N ILE A 123 18.40 19.11 -0.28
CA ILE A 123 18.95 20.08 -1.22
C ILE A 123 20.48 20.11 -1.16
N PRO A 124 21.16 20.53 -2.24
CA PRO A 124 22.58 20.80 -2.21
C PRO A 124 22.93 21.74 -1.05
N ASN A 125 24.00 21.44 -0.32
CA ASN A 125 24.50 22.34 0.70
C ASN A 125 25.41 23.39 0.03
N PRO A 126 25.08 24.70 0.10
CA PRO A 126 25.89 25.76 -0.51
C PRO A 126 27.35 25.80 -0.05
N GLU A 127 27.65 25.24 1.14
CA GLU A 127 29.02 25.13 1.65
C GLU A 127 29.92 24.22 0.80
N TYR A 128 29.34 23.33 -0.02
CA TYR A 128 30.05 22.39 -0.88
C TYR A 128 29.83 22.66 -2.37
N ASP A 129 29.51 23.91 -2.74
CA ASP A 129 29.23 24.29 -4.14
C ASP A 129 30.45 24.04 -5.06
N GLU A 130 31.68 24.20 -4.56
CA GLU A 130 32.90 23.94 -5.32
C GLU A 130 33.05 22.44 -5.64
N GLU A 131 32.90 21.58 -4.63
CA GLU A 131 32.97 20.13 -4.75
C GLU A 131 31.86 19.59 -5.65
N LEU A 132 30.63 20.09 -5.51
CA LEU A 132 29.51 19.73 -6.36
C LEU A 132 29.74 20.16 -7.82
N THR A 133 30.29 21.36 -8.04
CA THR A 133 30.64 21.84 -9.39
C THR A 133 31.73 20.99 -10.01
N GLN A 134 32.74 20.60 -9.24
CA GLN A 134 33.79 19.70 -9.72
C GLN A 134 33.23 18.31 -10.04
N TRP A 135 32.40 17.75 -9.16
CA TRP A 135 31.75 16.45 -9.38
C TRP A 135 30.88 16.45 -10.64
N ARG A 136 30.15 17.54 -10.92
CA ARG A 136 29.35 17.70 -12.16
C ARG A 136 30.17 17.62 -13.46
N THR A 137 31.47 17.93 -13.44
CA THR A 137 32.29 17.81 -14.66
C THR A 137 32.52 16.36 -15.09
N LYS A 138 32.41 15.43 -14.14
CA LYS A 138 32.55 13.99 -14.37
C LYS A 138 31.68 13.23 -13.37
N PRO A 139 30.34 13.30 -13.52
CA PRO A 139 29.44 12.80 -12.50
C PRO A 139 29.48 11.26 -12.44
N SER A 140 29.38 10.73 -11.22
CA SER A 140 29.15 9.31 -11.00
C SER A 140 27.66 8.98 -11.12
N ALA A 141 27.32 7.70 -11.28
CA ALA A 141 25.92 7.24 -11.30
C ALA A 141 25.16 7.49 -9.98
N LEU A 142 25.87 7.79 -8.88
CA LEU A 142 25.31 8.07 -7.57
C LEU A 142 25.53 9.53 -7.21
N ILE A 143 24.49 10.16 -6.64
CA ILE A 143 24.53 11.52 -6.09
C ILE A 143 25.37 11.52 -4.80
N PRO A 144 26.33 12.46 -4.64
CA PRO A 144 27.15 12.58 -3.44
C PRO A 144 26.37 13.24 -2.31
N VAL A 145 25.59 12.44 -1.57
CA VAL A 145 24.68 12.92 -0.52
C VAL A 145 25.40 13.58 0.66
N GLU A 146 26.72 13.38 0.78
CA GLU A 146 27.58 14.06 1.76
C GLU A 146 27.61 15.57 1.55
N TYR A 147 27.37 16.03 0.32
CA TYR A 147 27.31 17.44 -0.05
C TYR A 147 25.87 18.00 -0.03
N TYR A 148 24.93 17.24 0.52
CA TYR A 148 23.54 17.63 0.66
C TYR A 148 23.18 17.89 2.13
N LYS A 149 22.19 18.75 2.33
CA LYS A 149 21.58 19.00 3.64
C LYS A 149 20.08 18.77 3.59
N ILE A 150 19.51 18.48 4.75
CA ILE A 150 18.07 18.37 4.92
C ILE A 150 17.53 19.65 5.55
N GLU A 151 16.52 20.24 4.92
CA GLU A 151 15.74 21.34 5.49
C GLU A 151 14.34 20.87 5.85
N TRP A 152 14.06 20.83 7.15
CA TRP A 152 12.74 20.49 7.67
C TRP A 152 12.12 21.75 8.29
N ARG A 153 11.08 22.29 7.66
CA ARG A 153 10.52 23.61 7.96
C ARG A 153 9.00 23.63 7.94
N THR A 154 8.40 24.58 8.65
CA THR A 154 6.98 24.93 8.48
C THR A 154 6.77 25.79 7.24
N PHE A 155 5.53 25.94 6.76
CA PHE A 155 5.23 26.89 5.69
C PHE A 155 5.39 28.37 6.11
N GLY A 156 5.57 28.63 7.41
CA GLY A 156 5.94 29.93 7.98
C GLY A 156 7.44 30.20 8.06
N ASP A 157 8.28 29.37 7.43
CA ASP A 157 9.75 29.41 7.44
C ASP A 157 10.46 29.06 8.76
N GLU A 158 9.75 28.43 9.69
CA GLU A 158 10.38 28.02 10.95
C GLU A 158 11.03 26.65 10.82
N VAL A 159 12.30 26.53 11.23
CA VAL A 159 13.03 25.25 11.23
C VAL A 159 12.50 24.34 12.34
N LEU A 160 12.17 23.11 11.96
CA LEU A 160 11.75 22.06 12.88
C LEU A 160 12.98 21.22 13.30
N THR A 161 13.22 21.14 14.60
CA THR A 161 14.27 20.27 15.19
C THR A 161 13.69 19.04 15.87
N ARG A 162 12.38 19.07 16.17
CA ARG A 162 11.62 17.99 16.78
C ARG A 162 10.19 18.02 16.27
N ARG A 163 9.54 16.86 16.28
CA ARG A 163 8.13 16.72 15.90
C ARG A 163 7.23 17.58 16.81
N PRO A 164 6.37 18.44 16.25
CA PRO A 164 5.32 19.12 17.00
C PRO A 164 4.31 18.12 17.61
N ARG A 165 3.82 18.38 18.81
CA ARG A 165 2.90 17.45 19.51
C ARG A 165 1.58 17.25 18.76
N GLN A 166 1.11 18.27 18.06
CA GLN A 166 -0.11 18.29 17.25
C GLN A 166 -0.03 17.42 15.99
N LEU A 167 1.16 16.94 15.63
CA LEU A 167 1.41 16.13 14.44
C LEU A 167 1.83 14.71 14.82
N ALA A 168 1.32 14.21 15.94
CA ALA A 168 1.61 12.87 16.37
C ALA A 168 1.05 11.86 15.35
N VAL A 169 1.95 11.00 14.86
CA VAL A 169 1.65 9.93 13.90
C VAL A 169 1.88 8.59 14.57
N ALA A 170 0.93 7.68 14.40
CA ALA A 170 1.11 6.27 14.71
C ALA A 170 1.32 5.50 13.41
N THR A 171 2.51 4.91 13.23
CA THR A 171 2.80 4.00 12.11
C THR A 171 2.84 2.58 12.62
N ILE A 172 1.99 1.72 12.07
CA ILE A 172 2.01 0.29 12.32
C ILE A 172 2.48 -0.39 11.05
N ASP A 173 3.60 -1.09 11.15
CA ASP A 173 4.06 -2.02 10.14
C ASP A 173 3.97 -3.46 10.70
N SER A 174 3.17 -4.28 10.03
CA SER A 174 2.99 -5.70 10.36
C SER A 174 4.13 -6.59 9.85
N ARG A 175 5.00 -6.09 8.95
CA ARG A 175 6.07 -6.86 8.28
C ARG A 175 7.40 -6.85 9.02
N THR A 176 7.67 -5.82 9.80
CA THR A 176 8.98 -5.62 10.45
C THR A 176 9.12 -6.45 11.74
N VAL A 177 9.58 -7.69 11.56
CA VAL A 177 10.12 -8.60 12.61
C VAL A 177 11.63 -8.81 12.40
N ARG A 178 12.35 -7.82 11.88
CA ARG A 178 13.81 -7.93 11.69
C ARG A 178 14.54 -6.79 12.37
N SER A 179 14.74 -6.94 13.68
CA SER A 179 15.98 -6.48 14.31
C SER A 179 16.41 -7.52 15.35
N THR A 180 17.43 -8.29 15.01
CA THR A 180 18.17 -9.20 15.90
C THR A 180 18.88 -8.46 17.06
N SER A 181 18.81 -7.13 17.12
CA SER A 181 19.59 -6.30 18.05
C SER A 181 18.77 -5.31 18.88
N GLY A 182 17.45 -5.43 18.95
CA GLY A 182 16.67 -4.59 19.85
C GLY A 182 15.19 -4.55 19.50
N ILE A 183 14.41 -4.12 20.49
CA ILE A 183 12.98 -3.90 20.36
C ILE A 183 12.73 -2.93 19.21
N ASP A 184 11.71 -3.24 18.41
CA ASP A 184 11.16 -2.36 17.38
C ASP A 184 11.08 -0.92 17.91
N TYR A 185 11.80 0.00 17.26
CA TYR A 185 11.82 1.41 17.63
C TYR A 185 10.41 1.98 17.68
N HIS A 186 9.52 1.57 16.78
CA HIS A 186 8.12 2.03 16.79
C HIS A 186 7.40 1.59 18.05
N LEU A 187 7.59 0.34 18.49
CA LEU A 187 7.01 -0.13 19.76
C LEU A 187 7.61 0.61 20.95
N ARG A 188 8.93 0.84 20.96
CA ARG A 188 9.56 1.67 22.02
C ARG A 188 9.01 3.08 22.02
N GLN A 189 8.74 3.68 20.86
CA GLN A 189 8.17 5.01 20.78
C GLN A 189 6.73 5.02 21.28
N ILE A 190 5.91 4.05 20.86
CA ILE A 190 4.54 3.87 21.35
C ILE A 190 4.56 3.72 22.88
N LEU A 191 5.38 2.84 23.43
CA LEU A 191 5.50 2.61 24.88
C LEU A 191 6.11 3.77 25.65
N SER A 192 7.17 4.38 25.12
CA SER A 192 7.81 5.56 25.72
C SER A 192 6.79 6.66 25.79
N ASP A 193 6.05 6.90 24.71
CA ASP A 193 5.00 7.88 24.75
C ASP A 193 4.13 7.59 26.00
N HIS A 194 3.86 6.33 26.44
CA HIS A 194 2.75 5.93 27.37
C HIS A 194 3.02 6.36 28.81
N LEU A 195 4.21 6.88 29.01
CA LEU A 195 4.69 7.41 30.26
C LEU A 195 4.59 8.93 30.24
N GLU A 196 4.05 9.47 31.31
CA GLU A 196 4.02 10.91 31.55
C GLU A 196 5.46 11.47 31.63
N PRO A 197 5.70 12.74 31.24
CA PRO A 197 7.04 13.34 31.30
C PRO A 197 7.71 13.22 32.68
N VAL A 198 6.90 13.30 33.75
CA VAL A 198 7.37 13.14 35.14
C VAL A 198 7.82 11.70 35.42
N GLU A 199 7.12 10.71 34.88
CA GLU A 199 7.48 9.29 35.03
C GLU A 199 8.78 8.99 34.29
N LYS A 200 8.92 9.47 33.05
CA LYS A 200 10.16 9.35 32.27
C LYS A 200 11.36 9.91 33.02
N ALA A 201 11.21 11.11 33.60
CA ALA A 201 12.26 11.75 34.37
C ALA A 201 12.67 10.91 35.58
N LYS A 202 11.68 10.38 36.33
CA LYS A 202 11.91 9.51 37.50
C LYS A 202 12.64 8.22 37.12
N ILE A 203 12.21 7.53 36.06
CA ILE A 203 12.85 6.29 35.60
C ILE A 203 14.28 6.58 35.14
N SER A 204 14.48 7.65 34.38
CA SER A 204 15.81 8.07 33.92
C SER A 204 16.76 8.41 35.07
N GLN A 205 16.25 8.97 36.17
CA GLN A 205 17.03 9.21 37.37
C GLN A 205 17.42 7.90 38.06
N HIS A 206 16.46 7.03 38.35
CA HIS A 206 16.73 5.73 39.00
C HIS A 206 17.69 4.86 38.17
N TYR A 207 17.56 4.89 36.84
CA TYR A 207 18.46 4.14 35.97
C TYR A 207 19.90 4.67 36.01
N ARG A 208 20.10 5.99 36.15
CA ARG A 208 21.43 6.59 36.38
C ARG A 208 22.00 6.17 37.73
N GLU A 209 21.19 6.15 38.78
CA GLU A 209 21.59 5.66 40.10
C GLU A 209 22.00 4.18 40.07
N ILE A 210 21.29 3.33 39.32
CA ILE A 210 21.67 1.92 39.12
C ILE A 210 23.03 1.81 38.41
N LYS A 211 23.29 2.61 37.37
CA LYS A 211 24.58 2.63 36.67
C LYS A 211 25.74 3.10 37.55
N GLU A 212 25.50 4.11 38.38
CA GLU A 212 26.48 4.58 39.36
C GLU A 212 26.77 3.50 40.40
N SER A 213 25.72 2.83 40.91
CA SER A 213 25.84 1.69 41.82
C SER A 213 26.61 0.53 41.19
N MET A 214 26.36 0.16 39.93
CA MET A 214 27.13 -0.86 39.20
C MET A 214 28.62 -0.48 39.07
N THR A 215 28.91 0.79 38.81
CA THR A 215 30.29 1.30 38.67
C THR A 215 31.04 1.26 39.99
N SER A 216 30.39 1.68 41.08
CA SER A 216 30.99 1.74 42.42
C SER A 216 31.09 0.37 43.09
N ASN A 217 30.06 -0.47 42.93
CA ASN A 217 29.96 -1.76 43.59
C ASN A 217 30.53 -2.89 42.71
N SER A 218 29.84 -3.25 41.63
CA SER A 218 30.19 -4.42 40.81
C SER A 218 31.53 -4.26 40.09
N LEU A 219 31.85 -3.07 39.60
CA LEU A 219 33.15 -2.76 38.99
C LEU A 219 34.21 -2.30 40.00
N GLY A 220 33.85 -2.10 41.27
CA GLY A 220 34.75 -1.56 42.30
C GLY A 220 36.02 -2.38 42.48
N ASP A 221 35.91 -3.70 42.61
CA ASP A 221 37.07 -4.59 42.77
C ASP A 221 37.87 -4.75 41.49
N VAL A 222 37.22 -4.66 40.32
CA VAL A 222 37.93 -4.60 39.03
C VAL A 222 38.75 -3.31 38.94
N ASN A 223 38.15 -2.18 39.30
CA ASN A 223 38.80 -0.88 39.32
C ASN A 223 39.94 -0.81 40.32
N LYS A 224 39.85 -1.47 41.48
CA LYS A 224 40.99 -1.62 42.41
C LYS A 224 42.17 -2.34 41.75
N ARG A 225 41.94 -3.46 41.05
CA ARG A 225 42.99 -4.21 40.34
C ARG A 225 43.58 -3.44 39.17
N LEU A 226 42.75 -2.69 38.44
CA LEU A 226 43.21 -1.86 37.32
C LEU A 226 44.09 -0.70 37.78
N LYS A 227 44.05 -0.32 39.07
CA LYS A 227 44.92 0.75 39.57
C LYS A 227 46.41 0.42 39.49
N ASP A 228 46.74 -0.87 39.51
CA ASP A 228 48.11 -1.35 39.45
C ASP A 228 48.65 -1.38 38.00
N ILE A 229 47.77 -1.31 37.00
CA ILE A 229 48.12 -1.22 35.58
C ILE A 229 48.27 0.25 35.22
N ARG A 230 49.51 0.76 35.24
CA ARG A 230 49.82 2.16 34.92
C ARG A 230 49.95 2.39 33.42
N ALA A 231 49.31 3.45 32.91
CA ALA A 231 49.51 3.89 31.54
C ALA A 231 50.96 4.40 31.35
N PRO A 232 51.66 4.06 30.24
CA PRO A 232 53.12 4.23 30.13
C PRO A 232 53.65 5.66 30.16
N LEU A 233 52.80 6.68 30.03
CA LEU A 233 53.24 8.04 29.71
C LEU A 233 52.91 9.11 30.78
N ASP A 234 51.88 8.95 31.62
CA ASP A 234 51.44 10.03 32.54
C ASP A 234 51.07 9.58 33.96
N ASN A 235 51.39 8.34 34.38
CA ASN A 235 51.05 7.80 35.71
C ASN A 235 49.53 7.85 36.05
N GLN A 236 48.67 8.04 35.03
CA GLN A 236 47.23 8.05 35.19
C GLN A 236 46.69 6.64 35.40
N VAL A 237 45.71 6.54 36.28
CA VAL A 237 45.12 5.28 36.74
C VAL A 237 43.89 4.98 35.89
N MET A 238 43.87 3.82 35.22
CA MET A 238 42.73 3.43 34.39
C MET A 238 41.57 2.93 35.26
N ALA A 239 40.33 3.33 34.93
CA ALA A 239 39.12 2.86 35.59
C ALA A 239 38.01 2.60 34.55
N LEU A 240 37.18 1.61 34.84
CA LEU A 240 35.97 1.29 34.10
C LEU A 240 34.78 1.94 34.78
N ALA A 241 33.90 2.52 33.98
CA ALA A 241 32.62 3.05 34.43
C ALA A 241 31.51 2.62 33.47
N MET A 242 30.30 2.52 34.01
CA MET A 242 29.11 2.40 33.17
C MET A 242 28.96 3.67 32.34
N ASP A 243 28.59 3.51 31.06
CA ASP A 243 28.32 4.65 30.19
C ASP A 243 27.15 5.48 30.76
N GLN A 244 27.38 6.77 31.02
CA GLN A 244 26.38 7.72 31.53
C GLN A 244 25.87 8.66 30.43
N SER A 245 26.26 8.44 29.17
CA SER A 245 25.80 9.22 28.03
C SER A 245 24.28 9.12 27.84
N ALA A 246 23.70 10.14 27.19
CA ALA A 246 22.29 10.11 26.80
C ALA A 246 21.95 8.98 25.80
N GLN A 247 22.96 8.42 25.12
CA GLN A 247 22.78 7.32 24.16
C GLN A 247 22.52 5.97 24.86
N SER A 248 22.97 5.81 26.10
CA SER A 248 22.70 4.62 26.92
C SER A 248 21.47 4.84 27.81
N SER A 249 20.35 5.29 27.24
CA SER A 249 19.14 5.59 28.01
C SER A 249 18.41 4.33 28.51
N TRP A 250 17.51 4.49 29.48
CA TRP A 250 16.78 3.36 30.09
C TRP A 250 15.86 2.66 29.06
N GLU A 251 15.36 3.39 28.07
CA GLU A 251 14.50 2.89 26.98
C GLU A 251 15.18 1.79 26.16
N GLY A 252 16.51 1.85 26.03
CA GLY A 252 17.29 0.82 25.33
C GLY A 252 17.36 -0.51 26.11
N SER A 253 17.20 -0.45 27.44
CA SER A 253 17.38 -1.58 28.36
C SER A 253 16.09 -2.29 28.78
N VAL A 254 14.93 -1.67 28.56
CA VAL A 254 13.63 -2.25 28.91
C VAL A 254 13.07 -3.04 27.75
N THR A 255 12.76 -4.33 27.95
CA THR A 255 12.09 -5.16 26.95
C THR A 255 10.61 -5.37 27.29
N PRO A 256 9.66 -5.00 26.42
CA PRO A 256 8.24 -5.30 26.64
C PRO A 256 8.01 -6.81 26.60
N HIS A 257 7.09 -7.28 27.44
CA HIS A 257 6.71 -8.69 27.53
C HIS A 257 5.20 -8.85 27.32
N VAL A 258 4.81 -9.98 26.76
CA VAL A 258 3.42 -10.41 26.59
C VAL A 258 3.32 -11.81 27.16
N ASP A 259 2.47 -12.00 28.17
CA ASP A 259 2.34 -13.28 28.88
C ASP A 259 3.70 -13.86 29.30
N HIS A 260 4.53 -13.02 29.92
CA HIS A 260 5.88 -13.35 30.38
C HIS A 260 6.92 -13.72 29.29
N VAL A 261 6.58 -13.62 28.00
CA VAL A 261 7.50 -13.81 26.88
C VAL A 261 7.93 -12.45 26.32
N PRO A 262 9.23 -12.21 26.03
CA PRO A 262 9.66 -11.00 25.34
C PRO A 262 8.83 -10.76 24.08
N PHE A 263 8.35 -9.53 23.88
CA PHE A 263 7.43 -9.18 22.79
C PHE A 263 7.94 -9.62 21.41
N ALA A 264 9.25 -9.44 21.15
CA ALA A 264 9.87 -9.83 19.89
C ALA A 264 9.84 -11.35 19.62
N LEU A 265 9.63 -12.16 20.66
CA LEU A 265 9.53 -13.62 20.61
C LEU A 265 8.07 -14.12 20.64
N ALA A 266 7.08 -13.22 20.78
CA ALA A 266 5.67 -13.58 20.69
C ALA A 266 5.27 -13.96 19.26
N GLY A 267 4.14 -14.65 19.08
CA GLY A 267 3.64 -14.97 17.73
C GLY A 267 3.36 -13.70 16.92
N GLN A 268 3.70 -13.69 15.63
CA GLN A 268 3.63 -12.48 14.78
C GLN A 268 2.22 -11.83 14.75
N GLY A 269 1.16 -12.64 14.72
CA GLY A 269 -0.22 -12.10 14.79
C GLY A 269 -0.54 -11.43 16.13
N GLN A 270 0.00 -11.97 17.24
CA GLN A 270 -0.14 -11.35 18.57
C GLN A 270 0.65 -10.05 18.64
N GLN A 271 1.86 -10.02 18.07
CA GLN A 271 2.65 -8.80 17.96
C GLN A 271 1.90 -7.71 17.18
N ALA A 272 1.38 -8.04 16.00
CA ALA A 272 0.62 -7.10 15.16
C ALA A 272 -0.60 -6.55 15.91
N SER A 273 -1.41 -7.42 16.51
CA SER A 273 -2.61 -7.03 17.28
C SER A 273 -2.29 -6.11 18.46
N ILE A 274 -1.20 -6.36 19.18
CA ILE A 274 -0.77 -5.52 20.31
C ILE A 274 -0.19 -4.19 19.84
N LYS A 275 0.65 -4.15 18.79
CA LYS A 275 1.14 -2.89 18.21
C LYS A 275 -0.02 -1.99 17.83
N ILE A 276 -1.02 -2.56 17.15
CA ILE A 276 -2.20 -1.82 16.73
C ILE A 276 -3.02 -1.39 17.94
N SER A 277 -3.31 -2.29 18.88
CA SER A 277 -4.08 -1.95 20.08
C SER A 277 -3.41 -0.85 20.91
N LEU A 278 -2.08 -0.88 21.09
CA LEU A 278 -1.33 0.16 21.80
C LEU A 278 -1.30 1.48 21.02
N ALA A 279 -1.12 1.42 19.70
CA ALA A 279 -1.22 2.60 18.85
C ALA A 279 -2.62 3.23 18.91
N MET A 280 -3.67 2.41 19.03
CA MET A 280 -5.07 2.86 19.07
C MET A 280 -5.50 3.34 20.47
N GLN A 281 -5.11 2.66 21.55
CA GLN A 281 -5.43 3.05 22.94
C GLN A 281 -4.83 4.40 23.30
N ARG A 282 -3.69 4.71 22.68
CA ARG A 282 -2.96 5.93 22.93
C ARG A 282 -3.31 7.06 22.00
N LEU A 283 -4.39 6.94 21.25
CA LEU A 283 -4.89 8.04 20.46
C LEU A 283 -5.44 9.12 21.40
N THR A 284 -4.53 9.85 22.04
CA THR A 284 -4.79 11.11 22.73
C THR A 284 -5.59 12.03 21.81
N GLU A 285 -6.24 13.06 22.35
CA GLU A 285 -6.91 14.10 21.57
C GLU A 285 -6.00 14.73 20.47
N HIS A 286 -4.69 14.50 20.47
CA HIS A 286 -3.71 15.13 19.59
C HIS A 286 -3.12 14.25 18.47
N THR A 287 -3.42 12.94 18.40
CA THR A 287 -2.99 12.09 17.28
C THR A 287 -3.99 12.19 16.14
N SER A 288 -3.70 13.04 15.16
CA SER A 288 -4.61 13.30 14.03
C SER A 288 -4.45 12.31 12.88
N ILE A 289 -3.30 11.63 12.77
CA ILE A 289 -2.96 10.79 11.60
C ILE A 289 -2.48 9.41 12.04
N VAL A 290 -3.08 8.38 11.47
CA VAL A 290 -2.72 6.97 11.70
C VAL A 290 -2.37 6.32 10.36
N MET A 291 -1.28 5.56 10.32
CA MET A 291 -0.82 4.84 9.14
C MET A 291 -0.66 3.36 9.49
N ILE A 292 -1.34 2.48 8.77
CA ILE A 292 -1.31 1.03 8.99
C ILE A 292 -0.94 0.34 7.69
N GLU A 293 0.14 -0.42 7.72
CA GLU A 293 0.63 -1.12 6.54
C GLU A 293 0.25 -2.59 6.58
N GLU A 294 -0.45 -3.05 5.54
CA GLU A 294 -0.88 -4.45 5.34
C GLU A 294 -1.41 -5.09 6.64
N PRO A 295 -2.53 -4.58 7.21
CA PRO A 295 -3.07 -5.07 8.48
C PRO A 295 -3.44 -6.56 8.46
N GLU A 296 -3.66 -7.14 7.28
CA GLU A 296 -3.95 -8.55 7.07
C GLU A 296 -2.77 -9.50 7.35
N ASN A 297 -1.53 -9.00 7.33
CA ASN A 297 -0.36 -9.87 7.47
C ASN A 297 -0.31 -10.53 8.85
N HIS A 298 -0.02 -11.84 8.85
CA HIS A 298 0.14 -12.66 10.04
C HIS A 298 -1.12 -12.77 10.94
N LEU A 299 -2.29 -12.35 10.46
CA LEU A 299 -3.57 -12.49 11.17
C LEU A 299 -4.46 -13.54 10.52
N SER A 300 -5.20 -14.27 11.36
CA SER A 300 -6.31 -15.09 10.89
C SER A 300 -7.47 -14.19 10.46
N HIS A 301 -8.40 -14.71 9.65
CA HIS A 301 -9.58 -13.96 9.22
C HIS A 301 -10.38 -13.37 10.39
N THR A 302 -10.60 -14.12 11.48
CA THR A 302 -11.37 -13.64 12.64
C THR A 302 -10.64 -12.55 13.43
N SER A 303 -9.32 -12.67 13.57
CA SER A 303 -8.49 -11.64 14.21
C SER A 303 -8.45 -10.36 13.37
N LEU A 304 -8.35 -10.49 12.04
CA LEU A 304 -8.42 -9.35 11.12
C LEU A 304 -9.79 -8.67 11.20
N THR A 305 -10.90 -9.41 11.24
CA THR A 305 -12.24 -8.81 11.42
C THR A 305 -12.30 -7.97 12.70
N THR A 306 -11.86 -8.54 13.82
CA THR A 306 -11.86 -7.86 15.12
C THR A 306 -10.99 -6.60 15.09
N LEU A 307 -9.85 -6.68 14.41
CA LEU A 307 -8.94 -5.56 14.23
C LEU A 307 -9.57 -4.44 13.41
N LEU A 308 -10.17 -4.75 12.25
CA LEU A 308 -10.81 -3.77 11.38
C LEU A 308 -11.97 -3.07 12.08
N SER A 309 -12.79 -3.79 12.85
CA SER A 309 -13.85 -3.16 13.65
C SER A 309 -13.30 -2.17 14.67
N ARG A 310 -12.18 -2.49 15.33
CA ARG A 310 -11.52 -1.56 16.28
C ARG A 310 -10.92 -0.35 15.56
N ILE A 311 -10.39 -0.55 14.37
CA ILE A 311 -9.87 0.53 13.53
C ILE A 311 -11.01 1.47 13.12
N GLU A 312 -12.15 0.94 12.70
CA GLU A 312 -13.36 1.71 12.37
C GLU A 312 -13.88 2.50 13.58
N GLU A 313 -13.97 1.86 14.75
CA GLU A 313 -14.37 2.52 16.02
C GLU A 313 -13.38 3.62 16.42
N ALA A 314 -12.08 3.38 16.23
CA ALA A 314 -11.02 4.33 16.52
C ALA A 314 -10.84 5.41 15.45
N ALA A 315 -11.40 5.25 14.25
CA ALA A 315 -11.21 6.18 13.15
C ALA A 315 -11.76 7.58 13.48
N GLY A 316 -12.90 7.69 14.18
CA GLY A 316 -13.41 8.94 14.78
C GLY A 316 -13.12 10.22 13.99
N GLU A 317 -12.58 11.24 14.65
CA GLU A 317 -12.09 12.47 14.01
C GLU A 317 -10.63 12.37 13.54
N ARG A 318 -10.17 11.21 13.05
CA ARG A 318 -8.76 10.95 12.68
C ARG A 318 -8.66 10.61 11.20
N GLN A 319 -7.52 10.98 10.61
CA GLN A 319 -7.21 10.62 9.24
C GLN A 319 -6.37 9.35 9.22
N LEU A 320 -6.89 8.33 8.57
CA LEU A 320 -6.35 6.98 8.55
C LEU A 320 -5.86 6.63 7.15
N PHE A 321 -4.62 6.17 7.03
CA PHE A 321 -4.03 5.62 5.81
C PHE A 321 -3.77 4.14 6.01
N ILE A 322 -4.40 3.29 5.20
CA ILE A 322 -4.24 1.84 5.26
C ILE A 322 -3.75 1.36 3.91
N SER A 323 -2.58 0.73 3.84
CA SER A 323 -2.23 -0.04 2.65
C SER A 323 -2.73 -1.47 2.79
N THR A 324 -3.24 -2.05 1.70
CA THR A 324 -3.71 -3.44 1.72
C THR A 324 -3.60 -4.09 0.35
N HIS A 325 -3.40 -5.40 0.36
CA HIS A 325 -3.52 -6.33 -0.76
C HIS A 325 -4.67 -7.32 -0.54
N SER A 326 -5.49 -7.12 0.49
CA SER A 326 -6.58 -8.01 0.86
C SER A 326 -7.93 -7.47 0.43
N ALA A 327 -8.63 -8.22 -0.43
CA ALA A 327 -9.99 -7.89 -0.86
C ALA A 327 -10.93 -7.84 0.34
N TYR A 328 -10.66 -8.66 1.36
CA TYR A 328 -11.39 -8.65 2.62
C TYR A 328 -11.30 -7.30 3.34
N VAL A 329 -10.10 -6.72 3.45
CA VAL A 329 -9.88 -5.41 4.09
C VAL A 329 -10.57 -4.31 3.29
N LEU A 330 -10.39 -4.32 1.97
CA LEU A 330 -11.02 -3.36 1.07
C LEU A 330 -12.54 -3.39 1.17
N ASN A 331 -13.13 -4.58 1.05
CA ASN A 331 -14.57 -4.76 1.13
C ASN A 331 -15.07 -4.30 2.49
N ARG A 332 -14.41 -4.67 3.60
CA ARG A 332 -14.92 -4.31 4.93
C ARG A 332 -14.90 -2.80 5.17
N LEU A 333 -13.77 -2.14 4.89
CA LEU A 333 -13.57 -0.72 5.16
C LEU A 333 -14.24 0.22 4.13
N GLY A 334 -14.63 -0.31 2.97
CA GLY A 334 -15.41 0.41 1.95
C GLY A 334 -14.59 0.99 0.78
N LEU A 335 -15.20 0.96 -0.40
CA LEU A 335 -14.58 1.35 -1.67
C LEU A 335 -14.49 2.86 -1.91
N SER A 336 -15.35 3.67 -1.28
CA SER A 336 -15.34 5.14 -1.42
C SER A 336 -14.06 5.78 -0.89
N SER A 337 -13.36 5.08 -0.01
CA SER A 337 -12.11 5.52 0.60
C SER A 337 -10.86 5.08 -0.19
N LEU A 338 -11.04 4.46 -1.36
CA LEU A 338 -9.97 3.82 -2.12
C LEU A 338 -9.13 4.83 -2.92
N LEU A 339 -7.82 4.71 -2.77
CA LEU A 339 -6.81 5.43 -3.52
C LEU A 339 -5.97 4.43 -4.30
N LEU A 340 -6.07 4.49 -5.63
CA LEU A 340 -5.35 3.60 -6.52
C LEU A 340 -3.99 4.20 -6.87
N LEU A 341 -2.93 3.50 -6.47
CA LEU A 341 -1.57 3.84 -6.82
C LEU A 341 -1.12 2.98 -8.01
N HIS A 342 -0.64 3.63 -9.05
CA HIS A 342 -0.02 2.97 -10.19
C HIS A 342 1.21 3.73 -10.65
N ARG A 343 2.39 3.12 -10.51
CA ARG A 343 3.69 3.64 -10.98
C ARG A 343 3.91 5.13 -10.66
N GLY A 344 3.72 5.52 -9.40
CA GLY A 344 3.97 6.89 -8.96
C GLY A 344 2.87 7.90 -9.30
N LYS A 345 1.68 7.45 -9.74
CA LYS A 345 0.46 8.26 -9.87
C LYS A 345 -0.63 7.74 -8.94
N ALA A 346 -1.47 8.64 -8.46
CA ALA A 346 -2.66 8.30 -7.69
C ALA A 346 -3.90 8.68 -8.48
N SER A 347 -4.90 7.80 -8.49
CA SER A 347 -6.25 8.11 -8.92
C SER A 347 -7.22 7.83 -7.78
N HIS A 348 -8.17 8.75 -7.60
CA HIS A 348 -9.34 8.49 -6.79
C HIS A 348 -10.30 7.63 -7.60
N ILE A 349 -11.03 6.75 -6.93
CA ILE A 349 -12.28 6.26 -7.50
C ILE A 349 -13.24 7.44 -7.48
N GLU A 350 -13.75 7.85 -8.65
CA GLU A 350 -14.83 8.84 -8.72
C GLU A 350 -16.00 8.38 -7.86
N ALA A 351 -16.74 9.31 -7.24
CA ALA A 351 -17.75 8.98 -6.24
C ALA A 351 -18.68 7.83 -6.70
N LEU A 352 -18.47 6.63 -6.16
CA LEU A 352 -19.34 5.49 -6.36
C LEU A 352 -20.66 5.74 -5.64
N ASP A 353 -21.75 5.25 -6.24
CA ASP A 353 -23.05 5.25 -5.60
C ASP A 353 -22.96 4.56 -4.22
N PRO A 354 -23.46 5.19 -3.13
CA PRO A 354 -23.36 4.62 -1.78
C PRO A 354 -23.96 3.22 -1.66
N ASP A 355 -25.00 2.89 -2.44
CA ASP A 355 -25.57 1.54 -2.43
C ASP A 355 -24.62 0.52 -3.06
N THR A 356 -23.83 0.90 -4.07
CA THR A 356 -22.76 0.07 -4.66
C THR A 356 -21.66 -0.19 -3.66
N VAL A 357 -21.23 0.84 -2.92
CA VAL A 357 -20.24 0.68 -1.84
C VAL A 357 -20.76 -0.26 -0.78
N GLY A 358 -22.00 -0.04 -0.31
CA GLY A 358 -22.66 -0.88 0.68
C GLY A 358 -22.90 -2.32 0.20
N TYR A 359 -23.07 -2.53 -1.10
CA TYR A 359 -23.20 -3.85 -1.72
C TYR A 359 -21.89 -4.65 -1.59
N PHE A 360 -20.76 -4.11 -2.05
CA PHE A 360 -19.46 -4.77 -1.94
C PHE A 360 -19.01 -4.92 -0.47
N GLN A 361 -19.35 -3.99 0.42
CA GLN A 361 -19.10 -4.11 1.86
C GLN A 361 -19.76 -5.33 2.51
N LYS A 362 -20.92 -5.74 2.01
CA LYS A 362 -21.63 -6.93 2.48
C LYS A 362 -21.07 -8.23 1.88
N LEU A 363 -20.14 -8.14 0.93
CA LEU A 363 -19.58 -9.26 0.17
C LEU A 363 -18.06 -9.41 0.41
N PRO A 364 -17.62 -9.70 1.65
CA PRO A 364 -16.20 -9.73 2.00
C PRO A 364 -15.38 -10.80 1.25
N GLY A 365 -16.04 -11.80 0.65
CA GLY A 365 -15.38 -12.87 -0.11
C GLY A 365 -15.24 -12.59 -1.61
N PHE A 366 -15.80 -11.50 -2.14
CA PHE A 366 -15.65 -11.15 -3.55
C PHE A 366 -14.30 -10.44 -3.79
N ASP A 367 -13.59 -10.83 -4.83
CA ASP A 367 -12.23 -10.34 -5.09
C ASP A 367 -12.25 -8.98 -5.82
N THR A 368 -12.82 -7.98 -5.16
CA THR A 368 -12.91 -6.61 -5.68
C THR A 368 -11.54 -6.02 -6.01
N LEU A 369 -10.51 -6.42 -5.25
CA LEU A 369 -9.13 -6.01 -5.53
C LEU A 369 -8.64 -6.50 -6.88
N ARG A 370 -8.93 -7.75 -7.23
CA ARG A 370 -8.58 -8.31 -8.54
C ARG A 370 -9.21 -7.49 -9.67
N MET A 371 -10.48 -7.07 -9.56
CA MET A 371 -11.10 -6.15 -10.52
C MET A 371 -10.39 -4.80 -10.61
N VAL A 372 -10.10 -4.22 -9.44
CA VAL A 372 -9.45 -2.91 -9.31
C VAL A 372 -8.03 -2.89 -9.90
N LEU A 373 -7.29 -3.99 -9.73
CA LEU A 373 -5.89 -4.10 -10.15
C LEU A 373 -5.72 -4.62 -11.58
N ALA A 374 -6.67 -5.40 -12.10
CA ALA A 374 -6.62 -6.00 -13.44
C ALA A 374 -6.38 -4.97 -14.53
N HIS A 375 -5.43 -5.18 -15.46
CA HIS A 375 -5.18 -4.22 -16.55
C HIS A 375 -6.31 -4.20 -17.59
N LYS A 376 -6.80 -5.38 -17.94
CA LYS A 376 -7.98 -5.64 -18.76
C LYS A 376 -8.83 -6.67 -18.03
N LEU A 377 -10.15 -6.54 -18.08
CA LEU A 377 -11.06 -7.42 -17.34
C LEU A 377 -12.05 -8.11 -18.27
N VAL A 378 -12.36 -9.37 -17.98
CA VAL A 378 -13.45 -10.13 -18.57
C VAL A 378 -14.37 -10.55 -17.44
N LEU A 379 -15.60 -10.03 -17.43
CA LEU A 379 -16.62 -10.40 -16.45
C LEU A 379 -17.55 -11.43 -17.05
N VAL A 380 -17.69 -12.58 -16.40
CA VAL A 380 -18.57 -13.67 -16.82
C VAL A 380 -19.59 -13.97 -15.74
N GLU A 381 -20.71 -14.64 -16.06
CA GLU A 381 -21.77 -14.87 -15.06
C GLU A 381 -21.36 -15.85 -13.95
N GLY A 382 -20.71 -16.95 -14.32
CA GLY A 382 -20.40 -18.03 -13.40
C GLY A 382 -19.06 -18.73 -13.64
N PRO A 383 -18.70 -19.68 -12.76
CA PRO A 383 -17.43 -20.40 -12.85
C PRO A 383 -17.27 -21.23 -14.13
N SER A 384 -18.38 -21.75 -14.68
CA SER A 384 -18.35 -22.52 -15.93
C SER A 384 -17.91 -21.65 -17.11
N ASP A 385 -18.44 -20.43 -17.20
CA ASP A 385 -18.07 -19.44 -18.20
C ASP A 385 -16.61 -19.02 -18.08
N GLU A 386 -16.11 -18.87 -16.85
CA GLU A 386 -14.70 -18.51 -16.57
C GLU A 386 -13.76 -19.59 -17.14
N ILE A 387 -14.01 -20.85 -16.80
CA ILE A 387 -13.24 -22.00 -17.27
C ILE A 387 -13.26 -22.11 -18.80
N LEU A 388 -14.44 -21.94 -19.41
CA LEU A 388 -14.60 -22.07 -20.86
C LEU A 388 -14.02 -20.88 -21.62
N PHE A 389 -14.17 -19.66 -21.12
CA PHE A 389 -13.58 -18.49 -21.73
C PHE A 389 -12.05 -18.58 -21.74
N GLU A 390 -11.42 -18.99 -20.63
CA GLU A 390 -9.98 -19.22 -20.59
C GLU A 390 -9.54 -20.25 -21.64
N ARG A 391 -10.31 -21.33 -21.78
CA ARG A 391 -10.05 -22.37 -22.78
C ARG A 391 -10.13 -21.82 -24.21
N PHE A 392 -11.21 -21.12 -24.54
CA PHE A 392 -11.41 -20.56 -25.87
C PHE A 392 -10.38 -19.50 -26.22
N PHE A 393 -10.04 -18.63 -25.27
CA PHE A 393 -9.00 -17.63 -25.46
C PHE A 393 -7.65 -18.28 -25.79
N ARG A 394 -7.29 -19.35 -25.07
CA ARG A 394 -6.07 -20.12 -25.36
C ARG A 394 -6.10 -20.78 -26.72
N ASP A 395 -7.23 -21.38 -27.11
CA ASP A 395 -7.34 -22.05 -28.41
C ASP A 395 -7.27 -21.03 -29.57
N LEU A 396 -7.74 -19.79 -29.38
CA LEU A 396 -7.68 -18.72 -30.37
C LEU A 396 -6.31 -18.03 -30.46
N TYR A 397 -5.63 -17.78 -29.34
CA TYR A 397 -4.43 -16.93 -29.28
C TYR A 397 -3.15 -17.66 -28.82
N GLY A 398 -3.24 -18.95 -28.48
CA GLY A 398 -2.11 -19.77 -28.06
C GLY A 398 -1.56 -19.47 -26.66
N LYS A 399 -2.18 -18.57 -25.89
CA LYS A 399 -1.80 -18.22 -24.51
C LYS A 399 -3.03 -18.07 -23.62
N HIS A 400 -2.87 -18.24 -22.31
CA HIS A 400 -3.93 -17.92 -21.37
C HIS A 400 -4.15 -16.39 -21.28
N PRO A 401 -5.38 -15.92 -20.97
CA PRO A 401 -5.67 -14.49 -20.77
C PRO A 401 -4.70 -13.80 -19.83
N MET A 402 -4.39 -14.45 -18.69
CA MET A 402 -3.52 -13.91 -17.65
C MET A 402 -2.09 -13.64 -18.14
N GLU A 403 -1.59 -14.43 -19.10
CA GLU A 403 -0.26 -14.23 -19.71
C GLU A 403 -0.20 -12.94 -20.56
N MET A 404 -1.36 -12.43 -20.96
CA MET A 404 -1.52 -11.17 -21.69
C MET A 404 -2.01 -10.03 -20.77
N GLY A 405 -2.05 -10.24 -19.45
CA GLY A 405 -2.55 -9.26 -18.48
C GLY A 405 -4.07 -9.05 -18.52
N ILE A 406 -4.82 -10.01 -19.07
CA ILE A 406 -6.29 -10.02 -19.10
C ILE A 406 -6.78 -10.92 -17.98
N ASP A 407 -7.55 -10.33 -17.09
CA ASP A 407 -8.11 -11.02 -15.94
C ASP A 407 -9.54 -11.49 -16.22
N VAL A 408 -9.83 -12.78 -16.04
CA VAL A 408 -11.17 -13.37 -16.24
C VAL A 408 -11.78 -13.68 -14.89
N MET A 409 -12.95 -13.12 -14.61
CA MET A 409 -13.60 -13.23 -13.31
C MET A 409 -15.10 -13.51 -13.44
N SER A 410 -15.55 -14.56 -12.76
CA SER A 410 -16.96 -14.80 -12.49
C SER A 410 -17.56 -13.74 -11.58
N MET A 411 -18.73 -13.24 -11.94
CA MET A 411 -19.54 -12.34 -11.13
C MET A 411 -20.16 -13.06 -9.94
N HIS A 412 -20.15 -14.40 -9.81
CA HIS A 412 -20.65 -15.13 -8.64
C HIS A 412 -22.08 -14.72 -8.21
N GLY A 413 -22.96 -14.43 -9.17
CA GLY A 413 -24.33 -13.96 -8.90
C GLY A 413 -24.43 -12.49 -8.50
N LEU A 414 -23.35 -11.72 -8.64
CA LEU A 414 -23.38 -10.28 -8.50
C LEU A 414 -24.15 -9.63 -9.64
N THR A 415 -24.76 -8.49 -9.34
CA THR A 415 -25.47 -7.71 -10.36
C THR A 415 -24.47 -7.06 -11.32
N LEU A 416 -24.64 -7.29 -12.62
CA LEU A 416 -23.82 -6.70 -13.67
C LEU A 416 -23.66 -5.18 -13.54
N ARG A 417 -24.77 -4.47 -13.27
CA ARG A 417 -24.76 -3.01 -13.10
C ARG A 417 -23.73 -2.53 -12.07
N ARG A 418 -23.68 -3.17 -10.89
CA ARG A 418 -22.75 -2.79 -9.81
C ARG A 418 -21.28 -3.06 -10.20
N CYS A 419 -21.02 -4.13 -10.95
CA CYS A 419 -19.68 -4.40 -11.47
C CYS A 419 -19.24 -3.36 -12.52
N LEU A 420 -20.16 -2.95 -13.40
CA LEU A 420 -19.90 -1.92 -14.42
C LEU A 420 -19.74 -0.52 -13.81
N GLU A 421 -20.50 -0.17 -12.77
CA GLU A 421 -20.32 1.08 -12.02
C GLU A 421 -18.90 1.15 -11.43
N LEU A 422 -18.43 0.06 -10.83
CA LEU A 422 -17.05 -0.02 -10.34
C LEU A 422 -16.03 0.11 -11.47
N CYS A 423 -16.20 -0.62 -12.58
CA CYS A 423 -15.30 -0.55 -13.73
C CYS A 423 -15.26 0.85 -14.37
N THR A 424 -16.38 1.57 -14.35
CA THR A 424 -16.47 2.95 -14.83
C THR A 424 -15.70 3.89 -13.91
N ALA A 425 -15.87 3.77 -12.60
CA ALA A 425 -15.22 4.65 -11.63
C ALA A 425 -13.69 4.47 -11.54
N ILE A 426 -13.16 3.30 -11.96
CA ILE A 426 -11.71 3.05 -12.09
C ILE A 426 -11.20 3.16 -13.54
N ASP A 427 -12.06 3.54 -14.47
CA ASP A 427 -11.81 3.69 -15.89
C ASP A 427 -11.17 2.48 -16.59
N ARG A 428 -11.67 1.27 -16.32
CA ARG A 428 -11.10 0.01 -16.84
C ARG A 428 -11.71 -0.45 -18.16
N PRO A 429 -10.89 -0.99 -19.09
CA PRO A 429 -11.39 -1.78 -20.21
C PRO A 429 -11.99 -3.10 -19.71
N VAL A 430 -13.24 -3.38 -20.09
CA VAL A 430 -13.94 -4.62 -19.69
C VAL A 430 -14.76 -5.22 -20.82
N ALA A 431 -14.64 -6.54 -20.99
CA ALA A 431 -15.56 -7.33 -21.78
C ALA A 431 -16.52 -8.07 -20.84
N VAL A 432 -17.81 -7.83 -20.95
CA VAL A 432 -18.80 -8.54 -20.15
C VAL A 432 -19.46 -9.61 -20.99
N LEU A 433 -19.53 -10.83 -20.48
CA LEU A 433 -20.26 -11.94 -21.07
C LEU A 433 -21.49 -12.26 -20.24
N ARG A 434 -22.62 -12.40 -20.92
CA ARG A 434 -23.91 -12.65 -20.29
C ARG A 434 -24.74 -13.64 -21.10
N ASP A 435 -25.44 -14.54 -20.42
CA ASP A 435 -26.50 -15.35 -21.00
C ASP A 435 -27.72 -14.46 -21.30
N ASN A 436 -28.53 -14.84 -22.29
CA ASN A 436 -29.74 -14.07 -22.59
C ASN A 436 -30.92 -14.43 -21.69
N ASP A 437 -30.87 -15.56 -20.98
CA ASP A 437 -31.93 -16.07 -20.11
C ASP A 437 -33.33 -16.13 -20.77
N GLY A 438 -33.41 -16.11 -22.10
CA GLY A 438 -34.64 -16.04 -22.89
C GLY A 438 -35.19 -14.63 -23.13
N GLU A 439 -34.54 -13.60 -22.59
CA GLU A 439 -34.81 -12.18 -22.89
C GLU A 439 -34.13 -11.76 -24.20
N ASP A 440 -34.53 -10.59 -24.70
CA ASP A 440 -33.91 -10.02 -25.91
C ASP A 440 -32.58 -9.34 -25.55
N PRO A 441 -31.47 -9.63 -26.28
CA PRO A 441 -30.17 -9.02 -25.99
C PRO A 441 -30.17 -7.49 -25.97
N GLU A 442 -30.99 -6.83 -26.79
CA GLU A 442 -31.02 -5.36 -26.83
C GLU A 442 -31.68 -4.80 -25.56
N THR A 443 -32.76 -5.42 -25.08
CA THR A 443 -33.38 -5.05 -23.79
C THR A 443 -32.41 -5.21 -22.63
N LEU A 444 -31.60 -6.26 -22.60
CA LEU A 444 -30.60 -6.48 -21.55
C LEU A 444 -29.49 -5.40 -21.59
N LYS A 445 -29.05 -4.98 -22.79
CA LYS A 445 -28.07 -3.90 -22.95
C LYS A 445 -28.62 -2.54 -22.51
N GLU A 446 -29.89 -2.24 -22.82
CA GLU A 446 -30.53 -0.96 -22.46
C GLU A 446 -30.43 -0.66 -20.95
N THR A 447 -30.54 -1.69 -20.10
CA THR A 447 -30.48 -1.54 -18.63
C THR A 447 -29.14 -1.02 -18.08
N VAL A 448 -28.06 -1.13 -18.86
CA VAL A 448 -26.70 -0.76 -18.46
C VAL A 448 -25.99 0.11 -19.49
N ASN A 449 -26.70 0.58 -20.52
CA ASN A 449 -26.12 1.30 -21.65
C ASN A 449 -25.37 2.58 -21.23
N GLU A 450 -25.82 3.23 -20.16
CA GLU A 450 -25.18 4.41 -19.57
C GLU A 450 -23.76 4.15 -19.01
N LEU A 451 -23.42 2.88 -18.74
CA LEU A 451 -22.13 2.46 -18.19
C LEU A 451 -21.19 1.85 -19.26
N LEU A 452 -21.71 1.58 -20.46
CA LEU A 452 -20.96 1.03 -21.58
C LEU A 452 -20.25 2.14 -22.37
N GLU A 453 -19.10 1.82 -22.94
CA GLU A 453 -18.31 2.73 -23.77
C GLU A 453 -17.66 1.93 -24.90
N THR A 454 -18.04 2.21 -26.15
CA THR A 454 -17.53 1.48 -27.32
C THR A 454 -16.01 1.52 -27.39
N GLY A 455 -15.36 0.38 -27.63
CA GLY A 455 -13.90 0.27 -27.63
C GLY A 455 -13.26 0.15 -26.24
N LYS A 456 -14.05 0.21 -25.16
CA LYS A 456 -13.55 0.16 -23.79
C LYS A 456 -14.35 -0.76 -22.87
N ARG A 457 -15.66 -0.58 -22.78
CA ARG A 457 -16.57 -1.36 -21.92
C ARG A 457 -17.71 -1.89 -22.77
N GLU A 458 -17.65 -3.15 -23.16
CA GLU A 458 -18.59 -3.78 -24.08
C GLU A 458 -19.28 -5.01 -23.48
N LEU A 459 -20.55 -5.20 -23.83
CA LEU A 459 -21.40 -6.29 -23.36
C LEU A 459 -21.73 -7.24 -24.51
N PHE A 460 -21.34 -8.50 -24.33
CA PHE A 460 -21.50 -9.60 -25.27
C PHE A 460 -22.53 -10.59 -24.73
N ILE A 461 -23.64 -10.74 -25.45
CA ILE A 461 -24.78 -11.56 -25.02
C ILE A 461 -24.99 -12.71 -25.99
N GLY A 462 -25.31 -13.88 -25.45
CA GLY A 462 -25.70 -15.06 -26.22
C GLY A 462 -26.87 -14.84 -27.18
N ALA A 463 -26.80 -15.42 -28.38
CA ALA A 463 -27.87 -15.33 -29.36
C ALA A 463 -29.10 -16.15 -28.94
N LYS A 464 -30.30 -15.57 -29.03
CA LYS A 464 -31.55 -16.20 -28.56
C LYS A 464 -31.87 -17.48 -29.33
N GLU A 465 -31.52 -17.53 -30.62
CA GLU A 465 -31.72 -18.66 -31.52
C GLU A 465 -30.82 -19.85 -31.15
N ALA A 466 -29.66 -19.58 -30.54
CA ALA A 466 -28.70 -20.59 -30.10
C ALA A 466 -29.02 -21.15 -28.70
N GLY A 467 -30.06 -20.63 -28.05
CA GLY A 467 -30.55 -21.07 -26.75
C GLY A 467 -30.33 -20.05 -25.64
N ARG A 468 -30.79 -20.41 -24.43
CA ARG A 468 -30.94 -19.44 -23.31
C ARG A 468 -29.70 -19.29 -22.44
N THR A 469 -28.91 -20.36 -22.33
CA THR A 469 -27.72 -20.42 -21.48
C THR A 469 -26.50 -20.87 -22.29
N LEU A 470 -25.32 -20.86 -21.67
CA LEU A 470 -24.07 -21.33 -22.26
C LEU A 470 -24.15 -22.73 -22.90
N GLU A 471 -24.77 -23.71 -22.24
CA GLU A 471 -24.74 -25.11 -22.70
C GLU A 471 -25.49 -25.35 -24.02
N PRO A 472 -26.73 -24.85 -24.21
CA PRO A 472 -27.37 -24.82 -25.52
C PRO A 472 -26.53 -24.11 -26.59
N GLN A 473 -25.89 -23.00 -26.26
CA GLN A 473 -25.09 -22.25 -27.24
C GLN A 473 -23.86 -23.05 -27.70
N LEU A 474 -23.22 -23.79 -26.79
CA LEU A 474 -22.13 -24.71 -27.15
C LEU A 474 -22.59 -25.82 -28.09
N ARG A 475 -23.80 -26.34 -27.89
CA ARG A 475 -24.39 -27.36 -28.79
C ARG A 475 -24.75 -26.79 -30.15
N ALA A 476 -25.16 -25.51 -30.22
CA ALA A 476 -25.50 -24.88 -31.49
C ALA A 476 -24.29 -24.70 -32.41
N CYS A 477 -23.08 -24.50 -31.85
CA CYS A 477 -21.86 -24.30 -32.63
C CYS A 477 -20.96 -25.55 -32.77
N ASN A 478 -21.31 -26.68 -32.16
CA ASN A 478 -20.50 -27.90 -32.20
C ASN A 478 -21.33 -29.15 -32.53
N SER A 479 -20.70 -30.15 -33.15
CA SER A 479 -21.36 -31.42 -33.44
C SER A 479 -21.61 -32.22 -32.17
N GLU A 480 -22.76 -32.90 -32.10
CA GLU A 480 -23.12 -33.73 -30.95
C GLU A 480 -22.10 -34.87 -30.72
N GLU A 481 -21.55 -35.44 -31.80
CA GLU A 481 -20.52 -36.48 -31.74
C GLU A 481 -19.24 -35.98 -31.03
N SER A 482 -18.76 -34.79 -31.39
CA SER A 482 -17.59 -34.19 -30.76
C SER A 482 -17.83 -33.91 -29.28
N LEU A 483 -18.98 -33.32 -28.93
CA LEU A 483 -19.34 -33.05 -27.54
C LEU A 483 -19.45 -34.33 -26.70
N ARG A 484 -20.09 -35.38 -27.22
CA ARG A 484 -20.19 -36.68 -26.53
C ARG A 484 -18.82 -37.32 -26.30
N LYS A 485 -17.93 -37.24 -27.28
CA LYS A 485 -16.56 -37.77 -27.18
C LYS A 485 -15.76 -37.06 -26.09
N ILE A 486 -15.87 -35.74 -26.03
CA ILE A 486 -15.17 -34.91 -25.04
C ILE A 486 -15.72 -35.14 -23.63
N LEU A 487 -17.05 -35.24 -23.50
CA LEU A 487 -17.73 -35.36 -22.21
C LEU A 487 -17.82 -36.82 -21.71
N GLY A 488 -17.48 -37.81 -22.54
CA GLY A 488 -17.60 -39.23 -22.19
C GLY A 488 -19.05 -39.71 -22.00
N VAL A 489 -20.01 -39.02 -22.62
CA VAL A 489 -21.44 -39.28 -22.42
C VAL A 489 -21.96 -40.31 -23.42
N THR A 490 -22.42 -41.46 -22.92
CA THR A 490 -22.98 -42.53 -23.75
C THR A 490 -24.26 -42.14 -24.50
N ASP A 491 -24.52 -42.76 -25.65
CA ASP A 491 -25.68 -42.48 -26.53
C ASP A 491 -27.05 -42.65 -25.84
N ARG A 492 -27.11 -43.42 -24.75
CA ARG A 492 -28.33 -43.64 -23.97
C ARG A 492 -28.74 -42.44 -23.13
N ALA A 493 -27.82 -41.53 -22.83
CA ALA A 493 -28.08 -40.33 -22.05
C ALA A 493 -28.45 -39.15 -22.95
N SER A 494 -29.43 -38.35 -22.49
CA SER A 494 -29.75 -37.07 -23.10
C SER A 494 -28.62 -36.08 -22.79
N LEU A 495 -27.85 -35.72 -23.82
CA LEU A 495 -26.73 -34.78 -23.70
C LEU A 495 -27.18 -33.44 -23.11
N GLU A 496 -28.32 -32.93 -23.58
CA GLU A 496 -28.91 -31.67 -23.10
C GLU A 496 -29.18 -31.68 -21.60
N LYS A 497 -29.93 -32.69 -21.11
CA LYS A 497 -30.24 -32.80 -19.68
C LYS A 497 -29.00 -32.96 -18.82
N TRP A 498 -27.99 -33.66 -19.34
CA TRP A 498 -26.73 -33.86 -18.63
C TRP A 498 -25.94 -32.56 -18.54
N MET A 499 -25.75 -31.85 -19.65
CA MET A 499 -25.03 -30.59 -19.68
C MET A 499 -25.68 -29.52 -18.80
N SER A 500 -27.02 -29.42 -18.81
CA SER A 500 -27.73 -28.46 -17.96
C SER A 500 -27.64 -28.77 -16.47
N ARG A 501 -27.44 -30.03 -16.08
CA ARG A 501 -27.33 -30.45 -14.67
C ARG A 501 -25.91 -30.33 -14.14
N GLU A 502 -24.91 -30.70 -14.95
CA GLU A 502 -23.50 -30.82 -14.55
C GLU A 502 -22.64 -29.68 -15.14
N LYS A 503 -23.12 -28.43 -15.08
CA LYS A 503 -22.53 -27.28 -15.76
C LYS A 503 -21.01 -27.14 -15.54
N THR A 504 -20.58 -27.20 -14.28
CA THR A 504 -19.16 -27.05 -13.92
C THR A 504 -18.32 -28.23 -14.40
N GLU A 505 -18.86 -29.46 -14.34
CA GLU A 505 -18.15 -30.66 -14.79
C GLU A 505 -17.99 -30.65 -16.32
N VAL A 506 -19.02 -30.22 -17.06
CA VAL A 506 -18.96 -30.00 -18.51
C VAL A 506 -17.80 -29.05 -18.85
N ALA A 507 -17.73 -27.90 -18.17
CA ALA A 507 -16.68 -26.92 -18.39
C ALA A 507 -15.28 -27.50 -18.11
N LEU A 508 -15.11 -28.25 -17.01
CA LEU A 508 -13.84 -28.87 -16.64
C LEU A 508 -13.39 -29.94 -17.65
N LEU A 509 -14.31 -30.78 -18.13
CA LEU A 509 -14.02 -31.82 -19.12
C LEU A 509 -13.59 -31.20 -20.45
N ILE A 510 -14.30 -30.16 -20.90
CA ILE A 510 -13.94 -29.40 -22.10
C ILE A 510 -12.55 -28.77 -21.93
N ALA A 511 -12.29 -28.10 -20.81
CA ALA A 511 -11.01 -27.44 -20.55
C ALA A 511 -9.83 -28.42 -20.54
N LYS A 512 -10.02 -29.66 -20.05
CA LYS A 512 -9.01 -30.74 -20.02
C LYS A 512 -8.84 -31.47 -21.35
N SER A 513 -9.81 -31.39 -22.25
CA SER A 513 -9.79 -32.12 -23.52
C SER A 513 -8.64 -31.68 -24.42
N LYS A 514 -8.06 -32.60 -25.20
CA LYS A 514 -7.11 -32.24 -26.26
C LYS A 514 -7.80 -31.79 -27.55
N GLU A 515 -9.10 -32.08 -27.66
CA GLU A 515 -9.90 -31.70 -28.83
C GLU A 515 -10.32 -30.24 -28.70
N ALA A 516 -10.21 -29.50 -29.79
CA ALA A 516 -10.68 -28.12 -29.86
C ALA A 516 -12.20 -28.10 -30.00
N ILE A 517 -12.83 -27.14 -29.35
CA ILE A 517 -14.27 -26.86 -29.45
C ILE A 517 -14.43 -25.46 -30.04
N THR A 518 -15.41 -25.29 -30.91
CA THR A 518 -15.74 -23.98 -31.49
C THR A 518 -16.40 -23.11 -30.41
N PRO A 519 -15.84 -21.94 -30.08
CA PRO A 519 -16.46 -21.03 -29.11
C PRO A 519 -17.80 -20.51 -29.64
N PRO A 520 -18.79 -20.24 -28.76
CA PRO A 520 -19.96 -19.46 -29.13
C PRO A 520 -19.55 -18.09 -29.70
N PRO A 521 -20.28 -17.55 -30.70
CA PRO A 521 -19.88 -16.30 -31.38
C PRO A 521 -19.65 -15.11 -30.45
N TYR A 522 -20.48 -14.95 -29.41
CA TYR A 522 -20.34 -13.85 -28.45
C TYR A 522 -19.07 -13.97 -27.58
N MET A 523 -18.67 -15.20 -27.22
CA MET A 523 -17.40 -15.45 -26.52
C MET A 523 -16.19 -15.17 -27.40
N ALA A 524 -16.25 -15.57 -28.67
CA ALA A 524 -15.20 -15.29 -29.64
C ALA A 524 -15.04 -13.78 -29.90
N ALA A 525 -16.17 -13.05 -30.00
CA ALA A 525 -16.19 -11.60 -30.16
C ALA A 525 -15.60 -10.89 -28.92
N ALA A 526 -16.00 -11.32 -27.71
CA ALA A 526 -15.45 -10.78 -26.47
C ALA A 526 -13.93 -11.03 -26.37
N ALA A 527 -13.47 -12.22 -26.75
CA ALA A 527 -12.06 -12.57 -26.77
C ALA A 527 -11.26 -11.71 -27.78
N ALA A 528 -11.82 -11.44 -28.96
CA ALA A 528 -11.22 -10.54 -29.95
C ALA A 528 -11.15 -9.09 -29.47
N PHE A 529 -12.24 -8.59 -28.89
CA PHE A 529 -12.31 -7.25 -28.32
C PHE A 529 -11.27 -7.03 -27.22
N ILE A 530 -11.17 -7.94 -26.25
CA ILE A 530 -10.28 -7.74 -25.10
C ILE A 530 -8.81 -8.05 -25.43
N HIS A 531 -8.56 -8.88 -26.45
CA HIS A 531 -7.20 -9.16 -26.93
C HIS A 531 -6.59 -7.93 -27.63
N GLY A 532 -7.36 -7.24 -28.49
CA GLY A 532 -6.97 -6.00 -29.16
C GLY A 532 -6.58 -4.89 -28.19
#